data_AF-A0A0F9FEW3-F1
#
_entry.id   AF-A0A0F9FEW3-F1
#
_cell.length_a   1.000
_cell.length_b   1.000
_cell.length_c   1.000
_cell.angle_alpha   90.00
_cell.angle_beta   90.00
_cell.angle_gamma   90.00
#
_symmetry.space_group_name_H-M   'P 1'
#
loop_
_entity.id
_entity.type
_entity.pdbx_description
1 polymer ?
#
loop_
_entity_poly.entity_id
_entity_poly.type
_entity_poly.pdbx_seq_one_letter_code
_entity_poly.pdbx_strand_id
1 'polypeptide(L)'
;YPPEEGRSYIVAIDPGQAKITQTSIGVLTFDKDDLGNYKPRWCARDAGLYSPEVTARKALEISDKYNRAMIAWEANSHGLAITELLKHRRPIYFRKDIVTGRQGTEPGWYTSPGRRGTKDYMFQTVTRYLPDLTCHDIELVRELRNFRRSVDKIEVVGPDDIHDSLAIALVCFNPKPFKRGYMGKSGWKW
;
A
#
# COMPACT_ATOMS: atom_id res chain seq x y z
N TYR A 1 -9.73 -9.59 -10.98
CA TYR A 1 -11.14 -9.17 -10.96
C TYR A 1 -11.37 -8.04 -11.94
N PRO A 2 -12.45 -8.08 -12.76
CA PRO A 2 -12.84 -6.93 -13.57
C PRO A 2 -13.22 -5.72 -12.68
N PRO A 3 -13.09 -4.48 -13.18
CA PRO A 3 -13.56 -3.29 -12.47
C PRO A 3 -15.09 -3.31 -12.37
N GLU A 4 -15.61 -2.86 -11.23
CA GLU A 4 -17.03 -2.72 -10.95
C GLU A 4 -17.39 -1.23 -10.95
N GLU A 5 -18.44 -0.84 -11.67
CA GLU A 5 -18.83 0.56 -11.81
C GLU A 5 -19.14 1.20 -10.44
N GLY A 6 -18.73 2.45 -10.25
CA GLY A 6 -18.94 3.19 -9.00
C GLY A 6 -18.07 2.75 -7.81
N ARG A 7 -17.28 1.67 -7.94
CA ARG A 7 -16.37 1.22 -6.88
C ARG A 7 -15.06 2.00 -6.88
N SER A 8 -14.58 2.31 -5.69
CA SER A 8 -13.28 2.98 -5.49
C SER A 8 -12.14 1.97 -5.42
N TYR A 9 -11.03 2.28 -6.09
CA TYR A 9 -9.83 1.45 -6.14
C TYR A 9 -8.59 2.28 -5.83
N ILE A 10 -7.53 1.59 -5.38
CA ILE A 10 -6.17 2.12 -5.31
C ILE A 10 -5.26 1.28 -6.20
N VAL A 11 -4.37 1.96 -6.93
CA VAL A 11 -3.22 1.36 -7.61
C VAL A 11 -1.99 1.64 -6.75
N ALA A 12 -1.34 0.61 -6.23
CA ALA A 12 -0.14 0.73 -5.42
C ALA A 12 1.08 0.25 -6.19
N ILE A 13 2.15 1.03 -6.15
CA ILE A 13 3.39 0.75 -6.86
C ILE A 13 4.49 0.55 -5.84
N ASP A 14 5.14 -0.60 -5.89
CA ASP A 14 6.45 -0.79 -5.29
C ASP A 14 7.52 -0.74 -6.40
N PRO A 15 8.26 0.38 -6.52
CA PRO A 15 9.14 0.62 -7.65
C PRO A 15 10.48 -0.11 -7.51
N GLY A 16 10.79 -0.92 -8.51
CA GLY A 16 12.11 -1.54 -8.65
C GLY A 16 13.11 -0.64 -9.37
N GLN A 17 14.38 -1.07 -9.36
CA GLN A 17 15.42 -0.57 -10.25
C GLN A 17 15.41 -1.36 -11.54
N ALA A 18 14.99 -0.74 -12.64
CA ALA A 18 14.94 -1.35 -13.97
C ALA A 18 16.09 -2.34 -14.24
N LYS A 19 15.78 -3.54 -14.72
CA LYS A 19 16.73 -4.65 -15.00
C LYS A 19 17.44 -5.25 -13.78
N ILE A 20 17.32 -4.68 -12.58
CA ILE A 20 18.00 -5.14 -11.36
C ILE A 20 16.98 -5.74 -10.39
N THR A 21 15.96 -4.97 -10.00
CA THR A 21 14.91 -5.42 -9.09
C THR A 21 13.53 -5.32 -9.73
N GLN A 22 12.60 -6.13 -9.23
CA GLN A 22 11.25 -6.22 -9.73
C GLN A 22 10.47 -4.95 -9.36
N THR A 23 9.64 -4.46 -10.27
CA THR A 23 8.58 -3.50 -9.94
C THR A 23 7.28 -4.25 -9.80
N SER A 24 6.49 -3.91 -8.78
CA SER A 24 5.14 -4.44 -8.57
C SER A 24 4.09 -3.32 -8.65
N ILE A 25 3.03 -3.56 -9.42
CA ILE A 25 1.85 -2.70 -9.52
C ILE A 25 0.63 -3.53 -9.12
N GLY A 26 0.05 -3.18 -7.98
CA GLY A 26 -1.10 -3.83 -7.39
C GLY A 26 -2.37 -3.00 -7.47
N VAL A 27 -3.52 -3.65 -7.59
CA VAL A 27 -4.83 -3.00 -7.48
C VAL A 27 -5.57 -3.57 -6.27
N LEU A 28 -6.04 -2.69 -5.40
CA LEU A 28 -6.81 -3.07 -4.21
C LEU A 28 -8.14 -2.30 -4.17
N THR A 29 -9.17 -2.96 -3.65
CA THR A 29 -10.39 -2.30 -3.17
C THR A 29 -10.79 -2.86 -1.80
N PHE A 30 -11.83 -2.29 -1.20
CA PHE A 30 -12.45 -2.82 0.00
C PHE A 30 -13.91 -3.16 -0.27
N ASP A 31 -14.28 -4.41 0.00
CA ASP A 31 -15.67 -4.82 0.10
C ASP A 31 -16.21 -4.45 1.49
N LYS A 32 -17.51 -4.14 1.56
CA LYS A 32 -18.20 -3.93 2.83
C LYS A 32 -19.06 -5.15 3.13
N ASP A 33 -18.87 -5.77 4.29
CA ASP A 33 -19.76 -6.86 4.73
C ASP A 33 -21.06 -6.32 5.35
N ASP A 34 -21.99 -7.23 5.65
CA ASP A 34 -23.31 -6.90 6.22
C ASP A 34 -23.22 -6.17 7.57
N LEU A 35 -22.12 -6.35 8.30
CA LEU A 35 -21.82 -5.72 9.58
C LEU A 35 -21.09 -4.36 9.41
N GLY A 36 -20.85 -3.93 8.17
CA GLY A 36 -20.16 -2.69 7.85
C GLY A 36 -18.64 -2.73 8.08
N ASN A 37 -18.03 -3.91 8.12
CA ASN A 37 -16.59 -4.07 8.09
C ASN A 37 -16.06 -4.00 6.67
N TYR A 38 -14.85 -3.46 6.52
CA TYR A 38 -14.18 -3.35 5.24
C TYR A 38 -13.19 -4.50 5.10
N LYS A 39 -13.38 -5.34 4.09
CA LYS A 39 -12.53 -6.48 3.77
C LYS A 39 -11.73 -6.17 2.50
N PRO A 40 -10.39 -6.25 2.53
CA PRO A 40 -9.61 -5.94 1.36
C PRO A 40 -9.75 -7.03 0.30
N ARG A 41 -9.83 -6.60 -0.96
CA ARG A 41 -9.82 -7.48 -2.14
C ARG A 41 -8.67 -7.09 -3.04
N TRP A 42 -7.69 -7.99 -3.19
CA TRP A 42 -6.60 -7.87 -4.15
C TRP A 42 -7.12 -8.17 -5.55
N CYS A 43 -7.25 -7.12 -6.36
CA CYS A 43 -8.01 -7.14 -7.60
C CYS A 43 -7.18 -7.61 -8.80
N ALA A 44 -5.96 -7.11 -8.92
CA ALA A 44 -5.06 -7.38 -10.03
C ALA A 44 -3.62 -7.08 -9.63
N ARG A 45 -2.69 -7.70 -10.34
CA ARG A 45 -1.26 -7.43 -10.24
C ARG A 45 -0.65 -7.41 -11.63
N ASP A 46 0.26 -6.47 -11.85
CA ASP A 46 1.29 -6.52 -12.89
C ASP A 46 2.65 -6.39 -12.21
N ALA A 47 3.63 -7.20 -12.60
CA ALA A 47 4.98 -7.07 -12.05
C ALA A 47 6.04 -7.51 -13.06
N GLY A 48 7.19 -6.86 -13.03
CA GLY A 48 8.29 -7.13 -13.95
C GLY A 48 9.45 -6.14 -13.81
N LEU A 49 10.48 -6.32 -14.64
CA LEU A 49 11.66 -5.45 -14.67
C LEU A 49 11.36 -4.20 -15.51
N TYR A 50 10.56 -3.29 -14.96
CA TYR A 50 10.10 -2.09 -15.66
C TYR A 50 10.99 -0.88 -15.38
N SER A 51 11.15 -0.01 -16.39
CA SER A 51 11.70 1.33 -16.16
C SER A 51 10.65 2.23 -15.49
N PRO A 52 11.06 3.32 -14.82
CA PRO A 52 10.13 4.24 -14.20
C PRO A 52 9.04 4.77 -15.16
N GLU A 53 9.39 5.06 -16.41
CA GLU A 53 8.46 5.55 -17.44
C GLU A 53 7.44 4.48 -17.82
N VAL A 54 7.89 3.23 -17.99
CA VAL A 54 7.01 2.09 -18.29
C VAL A 54 6.07 1.84 -17.13
N THR A 55 6.58 1.88 -15.89
CA THR A 55 5.80 1.74 -14.66
C THR A 55 4.74 2.84 -14.55
N ALA A 56 5.11 4.10 -14.75
CA ALA A 56 4.19 5.24 -14.69
C ALA A 56 3.08 5.11 -15.73
N ARG A 57 3.43 4.79 -16.99
CA ARG A 57 2.45 4.58 -18.06
C ARG A 57 1.47 3.44 -17.73
N LYS A 58 1.99 2.28 -17.32
CA LYS A 58 1.15 1.14 -16.90
C LYS A 58 0.22 1.51 -15.75
N ALA A 59 0.71 2.23 -14.74
CA ALA A 59 -0.10 2.65 -13.61
C ALA A 59 -1.22 3.62 -14.01
N LEU A 60 -0.99 4.51 -14.98
CA LEU A 60 -2.03 5.39 -15.53
C LEU A 60 -3.10 4.58 -16.28
N GLU A 61 -2.69 3.66 -17.16
CA GLU A 61 -3.62 2.78 -17.90
C GLU A 61 -4.47 1.93 -16.95
N ILE A 62 -3.86 1.38 -15.89
CA ILE A 62 -4.57 0.63 -14.84
C ILE A 62 -5.49 1.55 -14.04
N SER A 63 -5.04 2.74 -13.66
CA SER A 63 -5.87 3.73 -12.95
C SER A 63 -7.13 4.05 -13.73
N ASP A 64 -7.00 4.33 -15.02
CA ASP A 64 -8.13 4.69 -15.87
C ASP A 64 -9.07 3.50 -16.08
N LYS A 65 -8.54 2.27 -16.21
CA LYS A 65 -9.34 1.03 -16.26
C LYS A 65 -10.14 0.77 -14.97
N TYR A 66 -9.58 1.11 -13.80
CA TYR A 66 -10.21 0.88 -12.49
C TYR A 66 -10.84 2.16 -11.93
N ASN A 67 -11.73 2.79 -12.72
CA ASN A 67 -12.53 3.96 -12.31
C ASN A 67 -11.70 5.17 -11.85
N ARG A 68 -10.62 5.48 -12.57
CA ARG A 68 -9.64 6.52 -12.17
C ARG A 68 -9.12 6.28 -10.74
N ALA A 69 -8.75 5.04 -10.44
CA ALA A 69 -8.21 4.62 -9.15
C ALA A 69 -7.11 5.59 -8.66
N MET A 70 -7.09 5.86 -7.36
CA MET A 70 -6.01 6.65 -6.75
C MET A 70 -4.69 5.91 -6.92
N ILE A 71 -3.64 6.60 -7.35
CA ILE A 71 -2.30 5.99 -7.44
C ILE A 71 -1.49 6.33 -6.20
N ALA A 72 -0.87 5.33 -5.58
CA ALA A 72 0.11 5.46 -4.52
C ALA A 72 1.38 4.69 -4.91
N TRP A 73 2.54 5.18 -4.49
CA TRP A 73 3.81 4.52 -4.73
C TRP A 73 4.71 4.64 -3.51
N GLU A 74 5.67 3.74 -3.38
CA GLU A 74 6.77 3.92 -2.44
C GLU A 74 7.66 5.08 -2.90
N ALA A 75 7.81 6.11 -2.07
CA ALA A 75 8.56 7.33 -2.34
C ALA A 75 9.90 7.34 -1.59
N ASN A 76 10.61 6.20 -1.58
CA ASN A 76 12.02 6.11 -1.19
C ASN A 76 12.91 5.98 -2.45
N SER A 77 14.23 5.99 -2.32
CA SER A 77 15.26 5.80 -3.37
C SER A 77 14.75 5.59 -4.82
N HIS A 78 14.22 4.40 -5.15
CA HIS A 78 13.79 4.04 -6.50
C HIS A 78 12.51 4.75 -6.96
N GLY A 79 11.65 5.10 -6.02
CA GLY A 79 10.43 5.85 -6.23
C GLY A 79 10.60 7.35 -6.47
N LEU A 80 11.82 7.89 -6.41
CA LEU A 80 12.06 9.30 -6.74
C LEU A 80 11.72 9.59 -8.21
N ALA A 81 12.10 8.70 -9.14
CA ALA A 81 11.75 8.85 -10.55
C ALA A 81 10.23 8.75 -10.76
N ILE A 82 9.56 7.80 -10.09
CA ILE A 82 8.10 7.68 -10.12
C ILE A 82 7.41 8.94 -9.56
N THR A 83 7.97 9.51 -8.50
CA THR A 83 7.49 10.77 -7.93
C THR A 83 7.48 11.89 -8.98
N GLU A 84 8.59 12.08 -9.68
CA GLU A 84 8.67 13.13 -10.70
C GLU A 84 7.70 12.91 -11.86
N LEU A 85 7.49 11.66 -12.27
CA LEU A 85 6.58 11.30 -13.37
C LEU A 85 5.09 11.44 -12.98
N LEU A 86 4.73 11.18 -11.73
CA LEU A 86 3.33 11.09 -11.30
C LEU A 86 2.85 12.25 -10.40
N LYS A 87 3.74 13.10 -9.85
CA LYS A 87 3.37 14.15 -8.88
C LYS A 87 2.29 15.13 -9.34
N HIS A 88 2.12 15.31 -10.65
CA HIS A 88 1.09 16.18 -11.23
C HIS A 88 -0.21 15.48 -11.60
N ARG A 89 -0.25 14.14 -11.63
CA ARG A 89 -1.48 13.36 -11.92
C ARG A 89 -2.45 13.43 -10.74
N ARG A 90 -3.75 13.33 -11.01
CA ARG A 90 -4.81 13.18 -9.98
C ARG A 90 -5.88 12.15 -10.42
N PRO A 91 -6.40 11.31 -9.50
CA PRO A 91 -6.06 11.25 -8.07
C PRO A 91 -4.74 10.50 -7.78
N ILE A 92 -3.99 11.01 -6.79
CA ILE A 92 -2.79 10.37 -6.21
C ILE A 92 -2.85 10.46 -4.69
N TYR A 93 -2.15 9.56 -4.01
CA TYR A 93 -1.99 9.62 -2.56
C TYR A 93 -0.98 10.70 -2.15
N PHE A 94 -1.36 11.48 -1.14
CA PHE A 94 -0.49 12.40 -0.44
C PHE A 94 -0.21 11.88 0.95
N ARG A 95 1.05 11.97 1.37
CA ARG A 95 1.54 11.47 2.64
C ARG A 95 0.71 12.02 3.80
N LYS A 96 0.29 11.13 4.69
CA LYS A 96 -0.38 11.49 5.93
C LYS A 96 0.53 11.18 7.10
N ASP A 97 0.55 12.07 8.08
CA ASP A 97 1.12 11.76 9.38
C ASP A 97 0.28 10.65 10.03
N ILE A 98 0.92 9.52 10.35
CA ILE A 98 0.24 8.30 10.80
C ILE A 98 -0.43 8.50 12.18
N VAL A 99 0.09 9.41 13.01
CA VAL A 99 -0.38 9.64 14.39
C VAL A 99 -1.54 10.62 14.42
N THR A 100 -1.49 11.67 13.61
CA THR A 100 -2.45 12.78 13.59
C THR A 100 -3.46 12.67 12.44
N GLY A 101 -3.17 11.88 11.42
CA GLY A 101 -3.97 11.75 10.20
C GLY A 101 -3.90 12.97 9.28
N ARG A 102 -3.11 14.01 9.63
CA ARG A 102 -2.99 15.23 8.84
C ARG A 102 -2.30 14.92 7.52
N GLN A 103 -2.94 15.33 6.43
CA GLN A 103 -2.38 15.21 5.09
C GLN A 103 -1.34 16.30 4.85
N GLY A 104 -0.17 15.89 4.37
CA GLY A 104 0.90 16.77 3.92
C GLY A 104 0.82 17.07 2.43
N THR A 105 1.85 17.75 1.93
CA THR A 105 2.01 18.14 0.52
C THR A 105 2.82 17.15 -0.31
N GLU A 106 3.59 16.27 0.36
CA GLU A 106 4.46 15.31 -0.29
C GLU A 106 3.65 14.14 -0.88
N PRO A 107 3.75 13.86 -2.18
CA PRO A 107 3.08 12.72 -2.79
C PRO A 107 3.79 11.40 -2.46
N GLY A 108 3.04 10.30 -2.54
CA GLY A 108 3.55 8.95 -2.29
C GLY A 108 3.74 8.60 -0.80
N TRP A 109 4.01 7.32 -0.56
CA TRP A 109 4.22 6.74 0.75
C TRP A 109 5.72 6.66 1.05
N TYR A 110 6.17 7.22 2.17
CA TYR A 110 7.58 7.13 2.55
C TYR A 110 7.80 6.02 3.56
N THR A 111 8.52 4.98 3.14
CA THR A 111 8.96 3.88 4.02
C THR A 111 10.28 4.24 4.68
N SER A 112 10.28 4.33 6.00
CA SER A 112 11.49 4.57 6.80
C SER A 112 11.76 3.42 7.78
N PRO A 113 13.03 3.02 7.97
CA PRO A 113 13.40 2.03 8.97
C PRO A 113 13.48 2.64 10.38
N GLY A 114 13.57 1.78 11.41
CA GLY A 114 13.83 2.15 12.80
C GLY A 114 12.59 2.25 13.68
N ARG A 115 12.78 2.52 14.99
CA ARG A 115 11.71 2.47 16.02
C ARG A 115 10.55 3.46 15.82
N ARG A 116 10.74 4.49 15.00
CA ARG A 116 9.71 5.46 14.59
C ARG A 116 9.46 5.41 13.08
N GLY A 117 9.93 4.35 12.45
CA GLY A 117 9.83 4.11 11.03
C GLY A 117 8.40 3.76 10.63
N THR A 118 8.06 4.00 9.39
CA THR A 118 6.74 3.67 8.82
C THR A 118 6.66 2.21 8.37
N LYS A 119 7.79 1.48 8.28
CA LYS A 119 7.84 0.07 7.89
C LYS A 119 7.08 -0.85 8.86
N ASP A 120 7.25 -0.67 10.16
CA ASP A 120 6.53 -1.47 11.16
C ASP A 120 5.02 -1.23 11.08
N TYR A 121 4.60 0.00 10.79
CA TYR A 121 3.19 0.34 10.59
C TYR A 121 2.59 -0.35 9.35
N MET A 122 3.35 -0.46 8.26
CA MET A 122 2.95 -1.22 7.07
C MET A 122 2.71 -2.69 7.43
N PHE A 123 3.66 -3.34 8.09
CA PHE A 123 3.57 -4.76 8.47
C PHE A 123 2.43 -5.03 9.45
N GLN A 124 2.20 -4.15 10.43
CA GLN A 124 1.04 -4.24 11.31
C GLN A 124 -0.28 -4.09 10.54
N THR A 125 -0.32 -3.21 9.55
CA THR A 125 -1.52 -3.02 8.71
C THR A 125 -1.79 -4.25 7.85
N VAL A 126 -0.77 -4.84 7.24
CA VAL A 126 -0.90 -6.13 6.52
C VAL A 126 -1.42 -7.20 7.47
N THR A 127 -0.79 -7.39 8.63
CA THR A 127 -1.19 -8.41 9.63
C THR A 127 -2.64 -8.25 10.07
N ARG A 128 -3.10 -7.01 10.27
CA ARG A 128 -4.49 -6.68 10.64
C ARG A 128 -5.50 -7.13 9.59
N TYR A 129 -5.16 -6.94 8.32
CA TYR A 129 -6.09 -7.17 7.20
C TYR A 129 -5.96 -8.55 6.57
N LEU A 130 -4.86 -9.24 6.81
CA LEU A 130 -4.53 -10.53 6.20
C LEU A 130 -5.62 -11.61 6.42
N PRO A 131 -6.26 -11.76 7.60
CA PRO A 131 -7.30 -12.77 7.80
C PRO A 131 -8.54 -12.58 6.91
N ASP A 132 -8.82 -11.34 6.49
CA ASP A 132 -9.98 -10.96 5.68
C ASP A 132 -9.63 -10.68 4.22
N LEU A 133 -8.35 -10.82 3.83
CA LEU A 133 -7.88 -10.51 2.50
C LEU A 133 -8.42 -11.54 1.49
N THR A 134 -9.24 -11.08 0.56
CA THR A 134 -9.62 -11.87 -0.60
C THR A 134 -8.56 -11.72 -1.69
N CYS A 135 -7.90 -12.83 -2.05
CA CYS A 135 -6.80 -12.83 -3.02
C CYS A 135 -6.82 -14.11 -3.88
N HIS A 136 -6.59 -13.93 -5.18
CA HIS A 136 -6.40 -15.02 -6.16
C HIS A 136 -5.02 -14.98 -6.84
N ASP A 137 -4.08 -14.22 -6.27
CA ASP A 137 -2.73 -14.05 -6.78
C ASP A 137 -1.77 -14.97 -6.02
N ILE A 138 -1.35 -16.06 -6.68
CA ILE A 138 -0.48 -17.07 -6.07
C ILE A 138 0.90 -16.52 -5.72
N GLU A 139 1.40 -15.54 -6.47
CA GLU A 139 2.72 -14.94 -6.23
C GLU A 139 2.69 -14.07 -4.97
N LEU A 140 1.61 -13.30 -4.76
CA LEU A 140 1.40 -12.58 -3.50
C LEU A 140 1.31 -13.55 -2.32
N VAL A 141 0.58 -14.66 -2.45
CA VAL A 141 0.52 -15.70 -1.39
C VAL A 141 1.90 -16.30 -1.12
N ARG A 142 2.73 -16.50 -2.15
CA ARG A 142 4.10 -16.97 -2.00
C ARG A 142 4.95 -15.97 -1.23
N GLU A 143 4.91 -14.69 -1.58
CA GLU A 143 5.69 -13.66 -0.89
C GLU A 143 5.23 -13.41 0.55
N LEU A 144 3.94 -13.47 0.82
CA LEU A 144 3.41 -13.43 2.20
C LEU A 144 4.01 -14.57 3.07
N ARG A 145 4.31 -15.72 2.46
CA ARG A 145 4.99 -16.84 3.11
C ARG A 145 6.50 -16.68 3.20
N ASN A 146 7.12 -15.62 2.70
CA ASN A 146 8.55 -15.35 2.90
C ASN A 146 8.83 -14.65 4.23
N PHE A 147 7.81 -14.04 4.85
CA PHE A 147 7.94 -13.34 6.12
C PHE A 147 7.96 -14.33 7.29
N ARG A 148 8.94 -14.16 8.18
CA ARG A 148 9.14 -14.97 9.39
C ARG A 148 9.25 -14.04 10.60
N ARG A 149 8.64 -14.43 11.70
CA ARG A 149 8.85 -13.75 12.98
C ARG A 149 10.06 -14.38 13.68
N SER A 150 11.13 -13.61 13.79
CA SER A 150 12.24 -13.87 14.72
C SER A 150 11.94 -13.19 16.06
N VAL A 151 12.78 -13.43 17.08
CA VAL A 151 12.54 -12.99 18.48
C VAL A 151 12.22 -11.50 18.57
N ASP A 152 12.96 -10.66 17.86
CA ASP A 152 12.84 -9.19 17.94
C ASP A 152 12.54 -8.50 16.59
N LYS A 153 12.43 -9.27 15.49
CA LYS A 153 12.29 -8.68 14.14
C LYS A 153 11.53 -9.59 13.19
N ILE A 154 10.97 -8.97 12.16
CA ILE A 154 10.45 -9.68 10.99
C ILE A 154 11.62 -9.89 10.03
N GLU A 155 11.86 -11.14 9.65
CA GLU A 155 12.85 -11.54 8.66
C GLU A 155 12.14 -11.92 7.35
N VAL A 156 12.70 -11.50 6.23
CA VAL A 156 12.19 -11.79 4.89
C VAL A 156 13.14 -12.77 4.22
N VAL A 157 12.65 -13.97 3.86
CA VAL A 157 13.45 -15.08 3.32
C VAL A 157 13.13 -15.32 1.84
N GLY A 158 13.10 -14.25 1.05
CA GLY A 158 12.79 -14.26 -0.38
C GLY A 158 12.36 -12.89 -0.89
N PRO A 159 11.83 -12.80 -2.13
CA PRO A 159 11.28 -11.56 -2.67
C PRO A 159 10.09 -11.06 -1.85
N ASP A 160 9.93 -9.73 -1.80
CA ASP A 160 8.86 -9.02 -1.10
C ASP A 160 8.21 -7.86 -1.89
N ASP A 161 8.58 -7.63 -3.15
CA ASP A 161 8.09 -6.46 -3.91
C ASP A 161 6.55 -6.46 -4.12
N ILE A 162 5.94 -7.65 -4.29
CA ILE A 162 4.48 -7.79 -4.41
C ILE A 162 3.80 -7.59 -3.05
N HIS A 163 4.40 -8.13 -1.98
CA HIS A 163 3.95 -7.87 -0.62
C HIS A 163 3.98 -6.37 -0.29
N ASP A 164 5.06 -5.66 -0.63
CA ASP A 164 5.21 -4.25 -0.29
C ASP A 164 4.24 -3.38 -1.08
N SER A 165 3.93 -3.73 -2.34
CA SER A 165 2.82 -3.14 -3.08
C SER A 165 1.46 -3.31 -2.38
N LEU A 166 1.15 -4.52 -1.87
CA LEU A 166 -0.06 -4.73 -1.05
C LEU A 166 -0.04 -3.87 0.22
N ALA A 167 1.10 -3.83 0.91
CA ALA A 167 1.25 -3.09 2.15
C ALA A 167 1.01 -1.58 1.93
N ILE A 168 1.58 -1.01 0.86
CA ILE A 168 1.35 0.37 0.42
C ILE A 168 -0.14 0.60 0.13
N ALA A 169 -0.78 -0.31 -0.62
CA ALA A 169 -2.21 -0.21 -0.92
C ALA A 169 -3.06 -0.11 0.36
N LEU A 170 -2.79 -0.99 1.33
CA LEU A 170 -3.52 -1.06 2.58
C LEU A 170 -3.31 0.19 3.44
N VAL A 171 -2.08 0.69 3.60
CA VAL A 171 -1.81 1.88 4.43
C VAL A 171 -2.34 3.17 3.80
N CYS A 172 -2.29 3.29 2.46
CA CYS A 172 -2.69 4.50 1.75
C CYS A 172 -4.21 4.61 1.56
N PHE A 173 -4.90 3.48 1.37
CA PHE A 173 -6.34 3.47 1.12
C PHE A 173 -7.18 3.30 2.39
N ASN A 174 -6.59 2.77 3.46
CA ASN A 174 -7.21 2.36 4.73
C ASN A 174 -8.54 3.10 5.06
N PRO A 175 -9.71 2.45 4.90
CA PRO A 175 -11.02 3.06 5.19
C PRO A 175 -11.31 3.18 6.69
N LYS A 176 -10.50 2.56 7.56
CA LYS A 176 -10.58 2.67 9.03
C LYS A 176 -9.17 2.97 9.59
N PRO A 177 -8.65 4.22 9.44
CA PRO A 177 -7.38 4.60 10.03
C PRO A 177 -7.40 4.33 11.54
N PHE A 178 -6.24 3.99 12.11
CA PHE A 178 -6.12 3.74 13.54
C PHE A 178 -6.74 4.90 14.33
N LYS A 179 -7.77 4.61 15.12
CA LYS A 179 -8.22 5.56 16.15
C LYS A 179 -7.07 5.64 17.17
N ARG A 180 -6.72 6.85 17.62
CA ARG A 180 -5.82 7.02 18.78
C ARG A 180 -6.22 5.99 19.82
N GLY A 181 -5.26 5.19 20.30
CA GLY A 181 -5.52 4.20 21.34
C GLY A 181 -6.10 4.84 22.60
N TYR A 182 -6.33 4.05 23.66
CA TYR A 182 -6.72 4.56 24.97
C TYR A 182 -5.62 5.44 25.58
N MET A 183 -5.40 6.65 25.04
CA MET A 183 -4.97 7.77 25.87
C MET A 183 -6.17 8.05 26.75
N GLY A 184 -6.18 7.44 27.92
CA GLY A 184 -7.03 7.90 29.00
C GLY A 184 -6.89 9.42 29.06
N LYS A 185 -8.01 10.12 29.19
CA LYS A 185 -7.97 11.46 29.75
C LYS A 185 -7.46 11.27 31.18
N SER A 186 -6.14 11.22 31.38
CA SER A 186 -5.57 11.39 32.70
C SER A 186 -5.92 12.82 33.11
N GLY A 187 -6.65 12.91 34.21
CA GLY A 187 -7.30 14.12 34.68
C GLY A 187 -8.62 13.75 35.34
N TRP A 188 -8.55 13.35 36.61
CA TRP A 188 -9.73 13.42 37.48
C TRP A 188 -10.13 14.90 37.52
N LYS A 189 -11.33 15.21 37.02
CA LYS A 189 -11.96 16.48 37.33
C LYS A 189 -12.37 16.40 38.79
N TRP A 190 -11.59 17.03 39.66
CA TRP A 190 -12.08 17.54 40.93
C TRP A 190 -12.85 18.84 40.63
#